data_AF-A0A559IYL0-F1
#
_entry.id   AF-A0A559IYL0-F1
#
_cell.length_a   1.000
_cell.length_b   1.000
_cell.length_c   1.000
_cell.angle_alpha   90.00
_cell.angle_beta   90.00
_cell.angle_gamma   90.00
#
_symmetry.space_group_name_H-M   'P 1'
#
loop_
_entity.id
_entity.type
_entity.pdbx_description
1 polymer ?
#
loop_
_entity_poly.entity_id
_entity_poly.type
_entity_poly.pdbx_seq_one_letter_code
_entity_poly.pdbx_strand_id
1 'polypeptide(L)'
;MIKKLTVASVLAVALLGSAVGVQAAAVTTNQVSSLGYQTNSYGAEAGVKSLHNIPPGWVHVRTTGPSWDQTFIIKNLNGAPYGAEVGIKSFYNLPSGWVHVSTTGPSWDQTFIIKNLNGAPSGAQVGVKSFYNIPVGWVHISTTGPSWDQTYIYKKL
;
A
#
# COMPACT_ATOMS: atom_id res chain seq x y z
N MET A 1 -27.12 -36.38 38.60
CA MET A 1 -28.14 -35.93 37.62
C MET A 1 -27.64 -36.25 36.22
N ILE A 2 -28.44 -36.98 35.45
CA ILE A 2 -28.11 -37.58 34.15
C ILE A 2 -28.46 -36.59 33.02
N LYS A 3 -27.51 -36.46 32.08
CA LYS A 3 -27.57 -36.08 30.65
C LYS A 3 -28.81 -35.33 30.13
N LYS A 4 -28.56 -34.21 29.44
CA LYS A 4 -29.23 -33.91 28.16
C LYS A 4 -28.19 -33.37 27.16
N LEU A 5 -27.70 -34.28 26.31
CA LEU A 5 -27.01 -33.94 25.06
C LEU A 5 -28.11 -33.91 24.00
N THR A 6 -28.47 -32.73 23.51
CA THR A 6 -29.48 -32.61 22.45
C THR A 6 -28.78 -32.79 21.10
N VAL A 7 -28.91 -33.99 20.54
CA VAL A 7 -28.54 -34.27 19.15
C VAL A 7 -29.70 -33.78 18.28
N ALA A 8 -29.48 -32.72 17.51
CA ALA A 8 -30.43 -32.30 16.48
C ALA A 8 -30.02 -32.95 15.15
N SER A 9 -30.69 -34.06 14.83
CA SER A 9 -30.66 -34.69 13.51
C SER A 9 -31.47 -33.83 12.54
N VAL A 10 -30.84 -33.27 11.51
CA VAL A 10 -31.57 -32.71 10.36
C VAL A 10 -31.36 -33.65 9.18
N LEU A 11 -32.39 -34.45 8.92
CA LEU A 11 -32.55 -35.23 7.71
C LEU A 11 -33.13 -34.27 6.66
N ALA A 12 -32.36 -33.94 5.62
CA ALA A 12 -32.87 -33.21 4.47
C ALA A 12 -32.71 -34.06 3.20
N VAL A 13 -33.86 -34.30 2.57
CA VAL A 13 -34.10 -35.16 1.42
C VAL A 13 -33.42 -34.60 0.17
N ALA A 14 -32.71 -35.46 -0.57
CA ALA A 14 -32.13 -35.14 -1.87
C ALA A 14 -33.20 -35.01 -2.95
N LEU A 15 -33.27 -33.85 -3.60
CA LEU A 15 -33.97 -33.65 -4.87
C LEU A 15 -32.93 -33.61 -6.00
N LEU A 16 -33.03 -34.57 -6.91
CA LEU A 16 -32.22 -34.67 -8.12
C LEU A 16 -32.62 -33.54 -9.09
N GLY A 17 -31.72 -32.59 -9.30
CA GLY A 17 -31.80 -31.57 -10.35
C GLY A 17 -30.41 -31.32 -10.89
N SER A 18 -30.13 -31.84 -12.09
CA SER A 18 -28.88 -31.67 -12.80
C SER A 18 -28.73 -30.22 -13.30
N ALA A 19 -27.94 -29.43 -12.58
CA ALA A 19 -27.38 -28.19 -13.10
C ALA A 19 -25.87 -28.21 -12.81
N VAL A 20 -25.07 -28.11 -13.87
CA VAL A 20 -23.62 -28.09 -13.83
C VAL A 20 -23.17 -26.80 -13.14
N GLY A 21 -22.87 -26.89 -11.85
CA GLY A 21 -22.25 -25.83 -11.06
C GLY A 21 -21.02 -26.40 -10.37
N VAL A 22 -19.84 -25.88 -10.70
CA VAL A 22 -18.56 -26.27 -10.11
C VAL A 22 -18.58 -25.91 -8.62
N GLN A 23 -18.76 -26.91 -7.76
CA GLN A 23 -18.69 -26.74 -6.31
C GLN A 23 -17.22 -26.76 -5.89
N ALA A 24 -16.63 -25.58 -5.66
CA ALA A 24 -15.29 -25.46 -5.11
C ALA A 24 -15.28 -25.95 -3.65
N ALA A 25 -14.46 -26.96 -3.38
CA ALA A 25 -14.21 -27.47 -2.04
C ALA A 25 -13.67 -26.36 -1.13
N ALA A 26 -14.22 -26.26 0.09
CA ALA A 26 -13.76 -25.32 1.09
C ALA A 26 -12.31 -25.64 1.49
N VAL A 27 -11.38 -24.81 1.08
CA VAL A 27 -10.01 -24.82 1.60
C VAL A 27 -10.06 -24.33 3.03
N THR A 28 -9.76 -25.22 3.97
CA THR A 28 -9.54 -24.87 5.38
C THR A 28 -8.16 -24.22 5.47
N THR A 29 -8.07 -22.91 5.26
CA THR A 29 -6.83 -22.17 5.48
C THR A 29 -6.65 -21.90 6.97
N ASN A 30 -5.58 -22.46 7.50
CA ASN A 30 -5.08 -22.21 8.85
C ASN A 30 -4.87 -20.71 9.10
N GLN A 31 -5.32 -20.31 10.29
CA GLN A 31 -5.23 -19.01 10.93
C GLN A 31 -3.93 -18.24 10.65
N VAL A 32 -4.05 -17.10 9.97
CA VAL A 32 -3.18 -15.93 10.20
C VAL A 32 -4.08 -14.85 10.78
N SER A 33 -3.85 -14.52 12.05
CA SER A 33 -4.61 -13.55 12.83
C SER A 33 -4.75 -12.21 12.11
N SER A 34 -6.01 -11.82 11.90
CA SER A 34 -6.46 -10.62 11.21
C SER A 34 -6.12 -9.34 11.96
N LEU A 35 -5.07 -8.63 11.54
CA LEU A 35 -5.17 -7.18 11.44
C LEU A 35 -6.05 -6.92 10.20
N GLY A 36 -7.17 -6.21 10.35
CA GLY A 36 -8.24 -6.11 9.35
C GLY A 36 -7.88 -5.39 8.04
N TYR A 37 -6.95 -5.94 7.25
CA TYR A 37 -6.62 -5.48 5.90
C TYR A 37 -7.66 -6.02 4.91
N GLN A 38 -8.93 -5.62 5.05
CA GLN A 38 -10.02 -6.16 4.24
C GLN A 38 -10.09 -5.58 2.81
N THR A 39 -9.20 -4.65 2.43
CA THR A 39 -9.13 -4.15 1.05
C THR A 39 -7.68 -3.97 0.59
N ASN A 40 -7.25 -4.84 -0.34
CA ASN A 40 -5.97 -4.71 -1.04
C ASN A 40 -6.01 -3.68 -2.19
N SER A 41 -7.04 -2.85 -2.24
CA SER A 41 -7.19 -1.83 -3.29
C SER A 41 -6.26 -0.63 -3.05
N TYR A 42 -5.73 -0.08 -4.13
CA TYR A 42 -5.07 1.21 -4.12
C TYR A 42 -5.89 2.24 -3.32
N GLY A 43 -5.21 2.97 -2.44
CA GLY A 43 -5.81 4.04 -1.65
C GLY A 43 -6.50 3.60 -0.36
N ALA A 44 -6.61 2.29 -0.09
CA ALA A 44 -7.10 1.81 1.21
C ALA A 44 -6.24 2.35 2.35
N GLU A 45 -6.88 2.75 3.46
CA GLU A 45 -6.20 3.28 4.64
C GLU A 45 -6.50 2.42 5.87
N ALA A 46 -5.51 2.31 6.77
CA ALA A 46 -5.64 1.58 8.02
C ALA A 46 -4.89 2.31 9.15
N GLY A 47 -5.43 2.22 10.37
CA GLY A 47 -4.75 2.69 11.58
C GLY A 47 -3.93 1.57 12.22
N VAL A 48 -2.67 1.85 12.55
CA VAL A 48 -1.77 0.93 13.25
C VAL A 48 -1.10 1.62 14.43
N LYS A 49 -0.74 0.86 15.47
CA LYS A 49 -0.02 1.38 16.65
C LYS A 49 1.50 1.34 16.51
N SER A 50 2.01 0.70 15.45
CA SER A 50 3.45 0.60 15.18
C SER A 50 3.72 0.54 13.68
N LEU A 51 4.86 1.12 13.25
CA LEU A 51 5.32 1.09 11.87
C LEU A 51 6.29 -0.06 11.55
N HIS A 52 6.63 -0.89 12.55
CA HIS A 52 7.70 -1.89 12.40
C HIS A 52 7.34 -3.08 11.50
N ASN A 53 6.05 -3.33 11.24
CA ASN A 53 5.59 -4.47 10.43
C ASN A 53 4.44 -4.06 9.50
N ILE A 54 4.57 -2.92 8.81
CA ILE A 54 3.54 -2.52 7.86
C ILE A 54 3.63 -3.41 6.60
N PRO A 55 2.50 -3.82 6.00
CA PRO A 55 2.55 -4.73 4.86
C PRO A 55 3.25 -4.10 3.64
N PRO A 56 3.84 -4.92 2.75
CA PRO A 56 4.43 -4.42 1.51
C PRO A 56 3.45 -3.59 0.68
N GLY A 57 3.96 -2.48 0.15
CA GLY A 57 3.14 -1.52 -0.62
C GLY A 57 2.34 -0.55 0.25
N TRP A 58 2.35 -0.67 1.58
CA TRP A 58 1.73 0.30 2.47
C TRP A 58 2.75 1.34 2.96
N VAL A 59 2.34 2.60 3.04
CA VAL A 59 3.19 3.71 3.47
C VAL A 59 2.54 4.53 4.59
N HIS A 60 3.33 5.14 5.45
CA HIS A 60 2.85 6.04 6.51
C HIS A 60 2.50 7.42 5.93
N VAL A 61 1.23 7.83 6.05
CA VAL A 61 0.72 9.09 5.47
C VAL A 61 0.37 10.17 6.51
N ARG A 62 0.02 9.79 7.74
CA ARG A 62 -0.21 10.74 8.85
C ARG A 62 -0.23 10.03 10.20
N THR A 63 0.07 10.77 11.26
CA THR A 63 -0.12 10.34 12.65
C THR A 63 -1.29 11.09 13.26
N THR A 64 -2.13 10.41 14.04
CA THR A 64 -3.23 11.00 14.80
C THR A 64 -3.12 10.63 16.28
N GLY A 65 -3.82 11.38 17.14
CA GLY A 65 -3.80 11.17 18.59
C GLY A 65 -2.64 11.90 19.30
N PRO A 66 -2.66 11.89 20.64
CA PRO A 66 -1.62 12.52 21.45
C PRO A 66 -0.31 11.73 21.40
N SER A 67 0.81 12.34 21.82
CA SER A 67 2.14 11.71 21.78
C SER A 67 2.25 10.39 22.55
N TRP A 68 1.46 10.21 23.60
CA TRP A 68 1.43 8.99 24.42
C TRP A 68 0.48 7.89 23.90
N ASP A 69 -0.36 8.19 22.90
CA ASP A 69 -1.26 7.22 22.28
C ASP A 69 -1.46 7.52 20.79
N GLN A 70 -0.35 7.49 20.06
CA GLN A 70 -0.35 7.75 18.63
C GLN A 70 -0.98 6.60 17.86
N THR A 71 -1.71 6.94 16.81
CA THR A 71 -2.15 6.01 15.77
C THR A 71 -1.56 6.47 14.45
N PHE A 72 -0.79 5.59 13.81
CA PHE A 72 -0.24 5.85 12.49
C PHE A 72 -1.25 5.41 11.44
N ILE A 73 -1.57 6.30 10.52
CA ILE A 73 -2.38 5.97 9.36
C ILE A 73 -1.47 5.59 8.22
N ILE A 74 -1.66 4.37 7.73
CA ILE A 74 -0.97 3.83 6.58
C ILE A 74 -1.90 3.74 5.38
N LYS A 75 -1.35 3.82 4.17
CA LYS A 75 -2.09 3.78 2.91
C LYS A 75 -1.51 2.75 1.95
N ASN A 76 -2.37 1.94 1.34
CA ASN A 76 -2.00 0.95 0.33
C ASN A 76 -1.74 1.60 -1.03
N LEU A 77 -0.55 1.41 -1.58
CA LEU A 77 -0.15 1.94 -2.88
C LEU A 77 -0.16 0.88 -3.99
N ASN A 78 -0.50 -0.37 -3.69
CA ASN A 78 -0.56 -1.45 -4.67
C ASN A 78 -1.64 -1.18 -5.73
N GLY A 79 -1.30 -1.39 -6.99
CA GLY A 79 -2.21 -1.15 -8.11
C GLY A 79 -2.43 0.32 -8.48
N ALA A 80 -1.64 1.24 -7.92
CA ALA A 80 -1.69 2.65 -8.33
C ALA A 80 -1.37 2.82 -9.82
N PRO A 81 -2.05 3.73 -10.54
CA PRO A 81 -1.71 4.05 -11.92
C PRO A 81 -0.39 4.83 -12.02
N TYR A 82 0.22 4.84 -13.21
CA TYR A 82 1.33 5.73 -13.54
C TYR A 82 0.98 7.19 -13.22
N GLY A 83 1.92 7.91 -12.62
CA GLY A 83 1.76 9.33 -12.30
C GLY A 83 0.93 9.62 -11.04
N ALA A 84 0.39 8.60 -10.36
CA ALA A 84 -0.26 8.76 -9.07
C ALA A 84 0.71 9.40 -8.05
N GLU A 85 0.21 10.37 -7.27
CA GLU A 85 0.98 11.07 -6.25
C GLU A 85 0.37 10.87 -4.86
N VAL A 86 1.23 10.70 -3.85
CA VAL A 86 0.83 10.55 -2.45
C VAL A 86 1.78 11.31 -1.54
N GLY A 87 1.23 12.01 -0.55
CA GLY A 87 2.00 12.60 0.54
C GLY A 87 2.28 11.56 1.63
N ILE A 88 3.54 11.39 2.00
CA ILE A 88 3.98 10.48 3.07
C ILE A 88 4.75 11.22 4.15
N LYS A 89 4.83 10.63 5.33
CA LYS A 89 5.57 11.15 6.49
C LYS A 89 6.91 10.45 6.71
N SER A 90 7.19 9.34 6.01
CA SER A 90 8.43 8.59 6.13
C SER A 90 8.71 7.73 4.90
N PHE A 91 9.98 7.61 4.51
CA PHE A 91 10.45 6.77 3.41
C PHE A 91 10.72 5.30 3.78
N TYR A 92 10.58 4.92 5.06
CA TYR A 92 11.00 3.59 5.58
C TYR A 92 10.42 2.38 4.81
N ASN A 93 9.28 2.55 4.15
CA ASN A 93 8.63 1.51 3.33
C ASN A 93 8.21 2.01 1.95
N LEU A 94 9.04 2.85 1.33
CA LEU A 94 8.73 3.36 -0.01
C LEU A 94 8.67 2.20 -1.02
N PRO A 95 7.53 1.94 -1.69
CA PRO A 95 7.41 0.82 -2.60
C PRO A 95 8.24 1.03 -3.87
N SER A 96 8.65 -0.06 -4.51
CA SER A 96 9.38 0.02 -5.79
C SER A 96 8.57 0.77 -6.85
N GLY A 97 9.25 1.57 -7.66
CA GLY A 97 8.61 2.41 -8.67
C GLY A 97 8.15 3.78 -8.16
N TRP A 98 8.14 4.02 -6.85
CA TRP A 98 7.76 5.31 -6.28
C TRP A 98 8.99 6.17 -5.99
N VAL A 99 8.96 7.42 -6.46
CA VAL A 99 10.10 8.36 -6.29
C VAL A 99 9.67 9.62 -5.55
N HIS A 100 10.59 10.26 -4.84
CA HIS A 100 10.37 11.54 -4.16
C HIS A 100 10.45 12.71 -5.15
N VAL A 101 9.37 13.48 -5.30
CA VAL A 101 9.28 14.58 -6.28
C VAL A 101 9.22 15.97 -5.66
N SER A 102 8.76 16.10 -4.41
CA SER A 102 8.77 17.37 -3.69
C SER A 102 8.57 17.17 -2.18
N THR A 103 9.00 18.15 -1.39
CA THR A 103 8.71 18.23 0.04
C THR A 103 7.87 19.48 0.29
N THR A 104 6.86 19.36 1.15
CA THR A 104 6.03 20.48 1.60
C THR A 104 5.98 20.53 3.13
N GLY A 105 5.57 21.68 3.67
CA GLY A 105 5.49 21.89 5.11
C GLY A 105 6.81 22.35 5.76
N PRO A 106 6.76 22.72 7.04
CA PRO A 106 7.94 23.17 7.78
C PRO A 106 8.87 21.98 8.11
N SER A 107 10.12 22.28 8.44
CA SER A 107 11.15 21.26 8.74
C SER A 107 10.76 20.27 9.86
N TRP A 108 9.88 20.68 10.78
CA TRP A 108 9.41 19.85 11.90
C TRP A 108 8.15 19.03 11.59
N ASP A 109 7.48 19.27 10.45
CA ASP A 109 6.32 18.50 9.97
C ASP A 109 6.30 18.43 8.44
N GLN A 110 7.35 17.85 7.90
CA GLN A 110 7.48 17.69 6.46
C GLN A 110 6.51 16.65 5.93
N THR A 111 6.00 16.90 4.72
CA THR A 111 5.28 15.92 3.91
C THR A 111 6.07 15.72 2.62
N PHE A 112 6.46 14.48 2.36
CA PHE A 112 7.17 14.11 1.14
C PHE A 112 6.15 13.66 0.11
N ILE A 113 6.11 14.31 -1.04
CA ILE A 113 5.29 13.91 -2.17
C ILE A 113 6.06 12.88 -2.98
N ILE A 114 5.49 11.70 -3.11
CA ILE A 114 6.02 10.61 -3.92
C ILE A 114 5.14 10.39 -5.15
N LYS A 115 5.75 9.90 -6.24
CA LYS A 115 5.09 9.66 -7.52
C LYS A 115 5.36 8.26 -8.05
N ASN A 116 4.33 7.58 -8.52
CA ASN A 116 4.44 6.26 -9.12
C ASN A 116 4.93 6.36 -10.58
N LEU A 117 6.06 5.71 -10.87
CA LEU A 117 6.66 5.64 -12.21
C LEU A 117 6.44 4.28 -12.90
N ASN A 118 5.77 3.33 -12.25
CA ASN A 118 5.45 2.04 -12.85
C ASN A 118 4.51 2.24 -14.04
N GLY A 119 4.80 1.56 -15.15
CA GLY A 119 4.02 1.66 -16.39
C GLY A 119 4.23 2.96 -17.19
N ALA A 120 5.26 3.76 -16.86
CA ALA A 120 5.57 4.97 -17.63
C ALA A 120 5.90 4.64 -19.10
N PRO A 121 5.38 5.42 -20.07
CA PRO A 121 5.75 5.26 -21.47
C PRO A 121 7.20 5.68 -21.73
N SER A 122 7.83 5.11 -22.76
CA SER A 122 9.15 5.55 -23.23
C SER A 122 9.12 7.05 -23.56
N GLY A 123 10.16 7.76 -23.16
CA GLY A 123 10.28 9.20 -23.31
C GLY A 123 9.64 10.04 -22.19
N ALA A 124 8.87 9.42 -21.28
CA ALA A 124 8.34 10.13 -20.10
C ALA A 124 9.48 10.76 -19.28
N GLN A 125 9.22 11.94 -18.71
CA GLN A 125 10.18 12.65 -17.87
C GLN A 125 9.60 12.94 -16.49
N VAL A 126 10.48 12.96 -15.48
CA VAL A 126 10.11 13.30 -14.11
C VAL A 126 11.27 14.04 -13.43
N GLY A 127 10.93 15.09 -12.69
CA GLY A 127 11.85 15.72 -11.74
C GLY A 127 11.76 15.06 -10.38
N VAL A 128 12.89 14.65 -9.81
CA VAL A 128 12.98 14.04 -8.49
C VAL A 128 13.90 14.83 -7.57
N LYS A 129 13.62 14.79 -6.27
CA LYS A 129 14.43 15.44 -5.23
C LYS A 129 15.48 14.52 -4.61
N SER A 130 15.49 13.24 -4.99
CA SER A 130 16.43 12.24 -4.49
C SER A 130 16.77 11.22 -5.57
N PHE A 131 18.00 10.73 -5.55
CA PHE A 131 18.48 9.61 -6.37
C PHE A 131 18.01 8.24 -5.85
N TYR A 132 17.36 8.21 -4.69
CA TYR A 132 16.88 6.97 -4.08
C TYR A 132 15.64 6.42 -4.82
N ASN A 133 15.61 5.10 -4.98
CA ASN A 133 14.47 4.35 -5.54
C ASN A 133 14.11 4.69 -7.00
N ILE A 134 15.07 5.19 -7.79
CA ILE A 134 14.87 5.41 -9.23
C ILE A 134 14.71 4.06 -9.94
N PRO A 135 13.60 3.81 -10.67
CA PRO A 135 13.36 2.50 -11.27
C PRO A 135 14.27 2.23 -12.46
N VAL A 136 14.48 0.95 -12.78
CA VAL A 136 15.28 0.52 -13.93
C VAL A 136 14.75 1.11 -15.24
N GLY A 137 15.68 1.51 -16.10
CA GLY A 137 15.40 2.10 -17.40
C GLY A 137 15.03 3.58 -17.34
N TRP A 138 15.16 4.24 -16.20
CA TRP A 138 15.19 5.70 -16.13
C TRP A 138 16.64 6.19 -16.14
N VAL A 139 16.92 7.24 -16.91
CA VAL A 139 18.26 7.82 -17.05
C VAL A 139 18.22 9.30 -16.68
N HIS A 140 19.19 9.74 -15.89
CA HIS A 140 19.37 11.14 -15.54
C HIS A 140 19.82 11.94 -16.77
N ILE A 141 19.12 13.03 -17.09
CA ILE A 141 19.40 13.84 -18.29
C ILE A 141 19.77 15.29 -17.98
N SER A 142 19.34 15.83 -16.83
CA SER A 142 19.71 17.19 -16.41
C SER A 142 19.42 17.42 -14.93
N THR A 143 20.07 18.43 -14.35
CA THR A 143 19.79 18.91 -12.99
C THR A 143 19.43 20.39 -13.05
N THR A 144 18.43 20.80 -12.28
CA THR A 144 17.98 22.20 -12.18
C THR A 144 17.89 22.62 -10.71
N GLY A 145 17.84 23.94 -10.47
CA GLY A 145 17.76 24.50 -9.13
C GLY A 145 19.13 24.75 -8.48
N PRO A 146 19.15 25.46 -7.35
CA PRO A 146 20.38 25.73 -6.61
C PRO A 146 20.91 24.46 -5.92
N SER A 147 22.18 24.46 -5.50
CA SER A 147 22.83 23.30 -4.87
C SER A 147 22.13 22.79 -3.60
N TRP A 148 21.39 23.66 -2.89
CA TRP A 148 20.63 23.32 -1.69
C TRP A 148 19.18 22.87 -1.95
N ASP A 149 18.70 22.96 -3.19
CA ASP A 149 17.38 22.46 -3.61
C ASP A 149 17.41 22.01 -5.09
N GLN A 150 18.24 21.00 -5.36
CA GLN A 150 18.37 20.44 -6.70
C GLN A 150 17.15 19.59 -7.07
N THR A 151 16.78 19.66 -8.34
CA THR A 151 15.80 18.77 -8.97
C THR A 151 16.50 18.02 -10.09
N TYR A 152 16.51 16.70 -10.02
CA TYR A 152 17.15 15.84 -11.00
C TYR A 152 16.09 15.36 -12.01
N ILE A 153 16.31 15.60 -13.29
CA ILE A 153 15.38 15.23 -14.34
C ILE A 153 15.80 13.86 -14.89
N TYR A 154 14.88 12.91 -14.81
CA TYR A 154 15.03 11.57 -15.34
C TYR A 154 14.11 11.39 -16.56
N LYS A 155 14.58 10.62 -17.54
CA LYS A 155 13.81 10.20 -18.72
C LYS A 155 13.73 8.68 -18.79
N LYS A 156 12.54 8.15 -19.08
CA LYS A 156 12.32 6.73 -19.35
C LYS A 156 12.87 6.39 -20.74
N LEU A 157 13.76 5.39 -20.79
CA LEU A 157 14.22 4.76 -22.04
C LEU A 157 13.09 3.99 -22.69
#